data_AF-A0A919DPE2-F1
#
_entry.id   AF-A0A919DPE2-F1
#
_cell.length_a   1.000
_cell.length_b   1.000
_cell.length_c   1.000
_cell.angle_alpha   90.00
_cell.angle_beta   90.00
_cell.angle_gamma   90.00
#
_symmetry.space_group_name_H-M   'P 1'
#
loop_
_entity.id
_entity.type
_entity.pdbx_description
1 polymer ?
#
loop_
_entity_poly.entity_id
_entity_poly.type
_entity_poly.pdbx_seq_one_letter_code
_entity_poly.pdbx_strand_id
1 'polypeptide(L)'
;MDLLSDTAPVPAVPALGGGWALRRICGPSGRDAHGYAASHSDGPEEVFVRVQRVWQHPLRAAYPMGAHDIAVWFDRPAPDLATGLLRALTPALFAADPRCRRVVAAPDDDDLRTQRVLEDGGFRRIAEADLPGGPVVLFAAEPPGIAGVSTALDDMPH
;
A
#
# COMPACT_ATOMS: atom_id res chain seq x y z
N MET A 1 -6.39 8.50 -30.08
CA MET A 1 -7.15 9.06 -28.95
C MET A 1 -7.94 7.90 -28.37
N ASP A 2 -7.26 7.05 -27.60
CA ASP A 2 -7.95 6.04 -26.81
C ASP A 2 -8.48 6.72 -25.56
N LEU A 3 -9.80 6.67 -25.42
CA LEU A 3 -10.51 7.10 -24.24
C LEU A 3 -9.91 6.34 -23.05
N LEU A 4 -9.38 7.11 -22.10
CA LEU A 4 -9.16 6.67 -20.73
C LEU A 4 -10.40 5.89 -20.28
N SER A 5 -10.32 4.56 -20.24
CA SER A 5 -11.21 3.76 -19.39
C SER A 5 -10.82 4.11 -17.96
N ASP A 6 -11.32 5.25 -17.52
CA ASP A 6 -10.94 6.00 -16.33
C ASP A 6 -11.60 5.42 -15.07
N THR A 7 -11.43 4.12 -14.89
CA THR A 7 -11.70 3.47 -13.61
C THR A 7 -10.88 2.18 -13.58
N ALA A 8 -9.62 2.28 -13.14
CA ALA A 8 -8.90 1.08 -12.71
C ALA A 8 -9.81 0.35 -11.70
N PRO A 9 -10.04 -0.96 -11.86
CA PRO A 9 -10.99 -1.68 -11.03
C PRO A 9 -10.61 -1.54 -9.56
N VAL A 10 -11.62 -1.55 -8.69
CA VAL A 10 -11.45 -1.72 -7.25
C VAL A 10 -10.43 -2.84 -7.01
N PRO A 11 -9.41 -2.66 -6.15
CA PRO A 11 -8.47 -3.73 -5.83
C PRO A 11 -9.25 -4.96 -5.38
N ALA A 12 -9.10 -6.08 -6.10
CA ALA A 12 -9.76 -7.32 -5.71
C ALA A 12 -9.22 -7.75 -4.33
N VAL A 13 -10.11 -8.26 -3.47
CA VAL A 13 -9.71 -8.75 -2.15
C VAL A 13 -8.83 -9.99 -2.34
N PRO A 14 -7.54 -9.95 -1.97
CA PRO A 14 -6.70 -11.10 -2.20
C PRO A 14 -6.89 -12.14 -1.09
N ALA A 15 -6.81 -13.42 -1.45
CA ALA A 15 -6.59 -14.47 -0.47
C ALA A 15 -5.18 -14.30 0.10
N LEU A 16 -5.08 -14.08 1.41
CA LEU A 16 -3.80 -13.91 2.07
C LEU A 16 -3.18 -15.29 2.39
N GLY A 17 -1.85 -15.37 2.26
CA GLY A 17 -1.07 -16.49 2.77
C GLY A 17 -0.65 -16.28 4.23
N GLY A 18 0.04 -17.27 4.80
CA GLY A 18 0.71 -17.12 6.10
C GLY A 18 -0.24 -16.94 7.29
N GLY A 19 -1.36 -17.65 7.33
CA GLY A 19 -2.28 -17.65 8.48
C GLY A 19 -3.21 -16.44 8.58
N TRP A 20 -3.15 -15.51 7.62
CA TRP A 20 -3.97 -14.31 7.61
C TRP A 20 -5.32 -14.51 6.91
N ALA A 21 -6.37 -13.92 7.48
CA ALA A 21 -7.68 -13.80 6.86
C ALA A 21 -8.11 -12.32 6.82
N LEU A 22 -8.75 -11.91 5.72
CA LEU A 22 -9.32 -10.57 5.57
C LEU A 22 -10.84 -10.65 5.59
N ARG A 23 -11.45 -9.80 6.42
CA ARG A 23 -12.87 -9.52 6.40
C ARG A 23 -13.09 -8.06 6.06
N ARG A 24 -13.81 -7.80 4.96
CA ARG A 24 -14.16 -6.42 4.59
C ARG A 24 -15.03 -5.81 5.69
N ILE A 25 -14.70 -4.60 6.10
CA ILE A 25 -15.50 -3.81 7.02
C ILE A 25 -16.14 -2.64 6.26
N CYS A 26 -17.46 -2.49 6.40
CA CYS A 26 -18.15 -1.29 5.96
C CYS A 26 -17.97 -0.23 7.07
N GLY A 27 -17.03 0.68 6.87
CA GLY A 27 -16.85 1.85 7.74
C GLY A 27 -17.34 3.13 7.06
N PRO A 28 -17.56 4.22 7.83
CA PRO A 28 -17.72 5.56 7.29
C PRO A 28 -16.36 6.05 6.74
N SER A 29 -15.91 5.49 5.64
CA SER A 29 -14.77 6.02 4.89
C SER A 29 -15.25 6.52 3.55
N GLY A 30 -14.60 7.58 3.05
CA GLY A 30 -14.92 8.21 1.78
C GLY A 30 -15.15 7.17 0.68
N ARG A 31 -16.07 7.48 -0.25
CA ARG A 31 -16.80 6.55 -1.14
C ARG A 31 -15.99 5.42 -1.81
N ASP A 32 -14.67 5.47 -1.81
CA ASP A 32 -13.78 4.63 -2.60
C ASP A 32 -12.69 3.87 -1.79
N ALA A 33 -12.58 4.07 -0.47
CA ALA A 33 -11.60 3.35 0.35
C ALA A 33 -12.17 2.02 0.90
N HIS A 34 -11.42 0.94 0.75
CA HIS A 34 -11.77 -0.38 1.28
C HIS A 34 -11.11 -0.60 2.65
N GLY A 35 -11.93 -0.74 3.70
CA GLY A 35 -11.46 -1.17 5.01
C GLY A 35 -11.52 -2.68 5.17
N TYR A 36 -10.51 -3.25 5.83
CA TYR A 36 -10.46 -4.66 6.21
C TYR A 36 -10.09 -4.81 7.67
N ALA A 37 -10.76 -5.75 8.35
CA ALA A 37 -10.27 -6.36 9.58
C ALA A 37 -9.47 -7.60 9.18
N ALA A 38 -8.21 -7.65 9.59
CA ALA A 38 -7.30 -8.76 9.33
C ALA A 38 -7.06 -9.53 10.62
N SER A 39 -7.29 -10.84 10.61
CA SER A 39 -7.00 -11.73 11.73
C SER A 39 -5.90 -12.73 11.36
N HIS A 40 -5.08 -13.10 12.33
CA HIS A 40 -4.05 -14.14 12.18
C HIS A 40 -4.50 -15.41 12.90
N SER A 41 -4.20 -16.60 12.38
CA SER A 41 -4.61 -17.88 12.96
C SER A 41 -4.15 -18.09 14.41
N ASP A 42 -3.02 -17.46 14.77
CA ASP A 42 -2.36 -17.69 16.05
C ASP A 42 -2.87 -16.78 17.18
N GLY A 43 -3.84 -15.90 16.92
CA GLY A 43 -4.34 -14.99 17.94
C GLY A 43 -5.68 -14.32 17.61
N PRO A 44 -6.39 -13.82 18.64
CA PRO A 44 -7.68 -13.17 18.48
C PRO A 44 -7.58 -11.69 18.04
N GLU A 45 -6.37 -11.13 17.93
CA GLU A 45 -6.17 -9.72 17.61
C GLU A 45 -6.48 -9.43 16.13
N GLU A 46 -7.30 -8.39 15.89
CA GLU A 46 -7.59 -7.90 14.55
C GLU A 46 -6.81 -6.62 14.25
N VAL A 47 -6.16 -6.59 13.09
CA VAL A 47 -5.50 -5.41 12.54
C VAL A 47 -6.41 -4.77 11.50
N PHE A 48 -6.69 -3.47 11.62
CA PHE A 48 -7.54 -2.74 10.69
C PHE A 48 -6.72 -2.00 9.65
N VAL A 49 -6.83 -2.39 8.39
CA VAL A 49 -6.08 -1.80 7.28
C VAL A 49 -7.02 -1.25 6.22
N ARG A 50 -6.63 -0.15 5.59
CA ARG A 50 -7.33 0.47 4.48
C ARG A 50 -6.53 0.41 3.20
N VAL A 51 -7.25 0.30 2.09
CA VAL A 51 -6.70 0.19 0.75
C VAL A 51 -7.50 1.06 -0.21
N GLN A 52 -6.83 1.85 -1.04
CA GLN A 52 -7.45 2.70 -2.05
C GLN A 52 -6.51 2.91 -3.23
N ARG A 53 -7.04 3.30 -4.41
CA ARG A 53 -6.19 3.80 -5.49
C ARG A 53 -5.58 5.17 -5.14
N VAL A 54 -4.31 5.36 -5.47
CA VAL A 54 -3.61 6.62 -5.17
C VAL A 54 -4.26 7.80 -5.87
N TRP A 55 -4.78 7.66 -7.10
CA TRP A 55 -5.45 8.77 -7.81
C TRP A 55 -6.70 9.30 -7.09
N GLN A 56 -7.28 8.50 -6.18
CA GLN A 56 -8.41 8.86 -5.32
C GLN A 56 -7.98 9.27 -3.90
N HIS A 57 -6.68 9.27 -3.62
CA HIS A 57 -6.07 9.55 -2.33
C HIS A 57 -5.30 10.88 -2.37
N PRO A 58 -5.17 11.64 -1.25
CA PRO A 58 -4.34 12.84 -1.20
C PRO A 58 -2.88 12.64 -1.66
N LEU A 59 -2.36 11.41 -1.55
CA LEU A 59 -1.02 11.03 -2.00
C LEU A 59 -0.75 11.27 -3.48
N ARG A 60 -1.79 11.42 -4.32
CA ARG A 60 -1.62 11.82 -5.73
C ARG A 60 -0.85 13.13 -5.92
N ALA A 61 -0.79 13.97 -4.88
CA ALA A 61 -0.06 15.23 -4.89
C ALA A 61 1.40 15.10 -4.43
N ALA A 62 1.80 13.97 -3.81
CA ALA A 62 3.13 13.79 -3.22
C ALA A 62 4.19 13.32 -4.22
N TYR A 63 3.80 12.65 -5.31
CA TYR A 63 4.74 12.11 -6.30
C TYR A 63 4.06 11.82 -7.65
N PRO A 64 4.83 11.62 -8.73
CA PRO A 64 4.30 11.15 -10.02
C PRO A 64 3.75 9.72 -9.91
N MET A 65 2.46 9.59 -9.64
CA MET A 65 1.79 8.30 -9.44
C MET A 65 1.48 7.56 -10.75
N GLY A 66 1.46 6.23 -10.68
CA GLY A 66 0.88 5.38 -11.71
C GLY A 66 -0.63 5.19 -11.51
N ALA A 67 -1.38 4.99 -12.60
CA ALA A 67 -2.85 4.82 -12.55
C ALA A 67 -3.30 3.61 -11.70
N HIS A 68 -2.41 2.64 -11.48
CA HIS A 68 -2.67 1.43 -10.70
C HIS A 68 -2.00 1.43 -9.33
N ASP A 69 -1.34 2.52 -8.92
CA ASP A 69 -0.72 2.58 -7.60
C ASP A 69 -1.79 2.50 -6.51
N ILE A 70 -1.47 1.77 -5.45
CA ILE A 70 -2.38 1.48 -4.35
C ILE A 70 -1.82 2.11 -3.07
N ALA A 71 -2.64 2.92 -2.40
CA ALA A 71 -2.37 3.42 -1.06
C ALA A 71 -2.85 2.42 -0.01
N VAL A 72 -2.03 2.20 1.02
CA VAL A 72 -2.39 1.43 2.22
C VAL A 72 -2.12 2.27 3.48
N TRP A 73 -3.01 2.20 4.46
CA TRP A 73 -2.85 2.90 5.73
C TRP A 73 -3.66 2.27 6.86
N PHE A 74 -3.37 2.71 8.08
CA PHE A 74 -4.05 2.31 9.32
C PHE A 74 -4.72 3.56 9.91
N ASP A 75 -5.90 3.40 10.53
CA ASP A 75 -6.62 4.54 11.17
C ASP A 75 -6.01 4.97 12.51
N ARG A 76 -5.09 4.17 13.03
CA ARG A 76 -4.33 4.39 14.27
C ARG A 76 -2.91 3.88 14.04
N PRO A 77 -1.93 4.29 14.87
CA PRO A 77 -0.58 3.76 14.79
C PRO A 77 -0.58 2.23 14.69
N ALA A 78 0.16 1.71 13.72
CA ALA A 78 0.11 0.30 13.36
C ALA A 78 0.64 -0.56 14.53
N PRO A 79 -0.07 -1.65 14.91
CA PRO A 79 0.45 -2.59 15.88
C PRO A 79 1.60 -3.40 15.29
N ASP A 80 2.49 -3.95 16.11
CA ASP A 80 3.67 -4.69 15.63
C ASP A 80 3.28 -5.91 14.78
N LEU A 81 2.13 -6.53 15.10
CA LEU A 81 1.53 -7.63 14.35
C LEU A 81 1.22 -7.26 12.88
N ALA A 82 1.00 -5.98 12.58
CA ALA A 82 0.76 -5.50 11.22
C ALA A 82 1.95 -5.71 10.28
N THR A 83 3.16 -5.91 10.81
CA THR A 83 4.34 -6.31 10.03
C THR A 83 4.08 -7.58 9.24
N GLY A 84 3.54 -8.62 9.89
CA GLY A 84 3.20 -9.88 9.24
C GLY A 84 2.08 -9.72 8.22
N LEU A 85 1.09 -8.88 8.53
CA LEU A 85 0.00 -8.55 7.60
C LEU A 85 0.54 -7.88 6.34
N LEU A 86 1.40 -6.87 6.45
CA LEU A 86 1.96 -6.15 5.29
C LEU A 86 2.77 -7.09 4.38
N ARG A 87 3.54 -8.01 4.96
CA ARG A 87 4.28 -9.05 4.21
C ARG A 87 3.35 -9.99 3.44
N ALA A 88 2.17 -10.29 3.97
CA ALA A 88 1.17 -11.12 3.29
C ALA A 88 0.34 -10.31 2.28
N LEU A 89 -0.06 -9.09 2.64
CA LEU A 89 -0.98 -8.24 1.89
C LEU A 89 -0.35 -7.70 0.61
N THR A 90 0.86 -7.17 0.68
CA THR A 90 1.51 -6.50 -0.46
C THR A 90 1.68 -7.41 -1.69
N PRO A 91 2.24 -8.63 -1.58
CA PRO A 91 2.30 -9.56 -2.72
C PRO A 91 0.92 -9.91 -3.27
N ALA A 92 -0.06 -10.02 -2.39
CA ALA A 92 -1.41 -10.41 -2.75
C ALA A 92 -2.14 -9.27 -3.49
N LEU A 93 -1.88 -8.00 -3.14
CA LEU A 93 -2.33 -6.83 -3.91
C LEU A 93 -1.71 -6.79 -5.30
N PHE A 94 -0.41 -7.08 -5.45
CA PHE A 94 0.23 -7.17 -6.76
C PHE A 94 -0.31 -8.32 -7.60
N ALA A 95 -0.62 -9.47 -6.99
CA ALA A 95 -1.24 -10.59 -7.69
C ALA A 95 -2.68 -10.27 -8.14
N ALA A 96 -3.43 -9.53 -7.32
CA ALA A 96 -4.79 -9.10 -7.61
C ALA A 96 -4.87 -8.04 -8.72
N ASP A 97 -3.86 -7.16 -8.81
CA ASP A 97 -3.70 -6.21 -9.91
C ASP A 97 -2.27 -6.24 -10.48
N PRO A 98 -2.02 -7.06 -11.51
CA PRO A 98 -0.70 -7.16 -12.14
C PRO A 98 -0.17 -5.86 -12.78
N ARG A 99 -1.00 -4.82 -12.94
CA ARG A 99 -0.58 -3.51 -13.43
C ARG A 99 -0.12 -2.59 -12.30
N CYS A 100 -0.39 -2.94 -11.04
CA CYS A 100 0.11 -2.22 -9.87
C CYS A 100 1.63 -2.35 -9.81
N ARG A 101 2.33 -1.22 -9.91
CA ARG A 101 3.80 -1.17 -9.84
C ARG A 101 4.30 -0.77 -8.46
N ARG A 102 3.44 -0.15 -7.64
CA ARG A 102 3.77 0.36 -6.32
C ARG A 102 2.58 0.24 -5.36
N VAL A 103 2.86 -0.26 -4.17
CA VAL A 103 1.99 -0.09 -3.00
C VAL A 103 2.66 0.96 -2.11
N VAL A 104 1.94 2.03 -1.80
CA VAL A 104 2.47 3.19 -1.07
C VAL A 104 1.78 3.37 0.27
N ALA A 105 2.53 3.83 1.25
CA ALA A 105 2.03 4.24 2.55
C ALA A 105 2.64 5.60 2.91
N ALA A 106 1.93 6.38 3.71
CA ALA A 106 2.40 7.69 4.13
C ALA A 106 1.90 7.99 5.55
N PRO A 107 2.48 7.34 6.58
CA PRO A 107 2.24 7.73 7.96
C PRO A 107 2.69 9.18 8.20
N ASP A 108 2.13 9.79 9.24
CA ASP A 108 2.60 11.07 9.76
C ASP A 108 4.10 10.96 10.12
N ASP A 109 4.82 12.08 10.00
CA ASP A 109 6.27 12.13 10.21
C ASP A 109 6.70 11.80 11.65
N ASP A 110 5.81 12.02 12.62
CA ASP A 110 5.99 11.70 14.03
C ASP A 110 5.53 10.29 14.42
N ASP A 111 4.82 9.54 13.55
CA ASP A 111 4.41 8.16 13.79
C ASP A 111 5.53 7.16 13.50
N LEU A 112 6.58 7.23 14.34
CA LEU A 112 7.77 6.39 14.23
C LEU A 112 7.44 4.89 14.35
N ARG A 113 6.34 4.53 15.02
CA ARG A 113 5.91 3.13 15.15
C ARG A 113 5.43 2.60 13.82
N THR A 114 4.51 3.30 13.16
CA THR A 114 4.01 2.87 11.85
C THR A 114 5.11 2.87 10.81
N GLN A 115 6.01 3.86 10.84
CA GLN A 115 7.21 3.88 9.98
C GLN A 115 8.05 2.61 10.15
N ARG A 116 8.31 2.19 11.39
CA ARG A 116 9.07 0.97 11.66
C ARG A 116 8.36 -0.30 11.17
N VAL A 117 7.06 -0.40 11.40
CA VAL A 117 6.22 -1.52 10.91
C VAL A 117 6.24 -1.60 9.39
N LEU A 118 6.24 -0.46 8.68
CA LEU A 118 6.35 -0.42 7.22
C LEU A 118 7.70 -0.95 6.74
N GLU A 119 8.80 -0.50 7.34
CA GLU A 119 10.16 -0.98 7.01
C GLU A 119 10.28 -2.49 7.22
N ASP A 120 9.92 -2.98 8.42
CA ASP A 120 9.97 -4.40 8.75
C ASP A 120 8.97 -5.21 7.90
N GLY A 121 7.91 -4.56 7.41
CA GLY A 121 6.90 -5.08 6.49
C GLY A 121 7.34 -5.13 5.02
N GLY A 122 8.54 -4.63 4.70
CA GLY A 122 9.14 -4.68 3.35
C GLY A 122 8.93 -3.43 2.50
N PHE A 123 8.47 -2.32 3.09
CA PHE A 123 8.43 -1.03 2.40
C PHE A 123 9.78 -0.32 2.53
N ARG A 124 10.14 0.45 1.49
CA ARG A 124 11.31 1.34 1.52
C ARG A 124 10.86 2.77 1.77
N ARG A 125 11.53 3.47 2.68
CA ARG A 125 11.39 4.92 2.88
C ARG A 125 11.90 5.66 1.63
N ILE A 126 11.11 6.59 1.10
CA ILE A 126 11.40 7.32 -0.15
C ILE A 126 11.76 8.77 0.13
N ALA A 127 10.85 9.53 0.74
CA ALA A 127 11.00 10.96 0.99
C ALA A 127 9.99 11.43 2.05
N GLU A 128 10.19 12.63 2.58
CA GLU A 128 9.15 13.38 3.29
C GLU A 128 8.33 14.21 2.28
N ALA A 129 7.05 14.44 2.58
CA ALA A 129 6.17 15.24 1.74
C ALA A 129 5.15 15.99 2.60
N ASP A 130 4.79 17.20 2.16
CA ASP A 130 3.71 17.97 2.77
C ASP A 130 2.39 17.68 2.06
N LEU A 131 1.42 17.15 2.80
CA LEU A 131 0.05 16.97 2.32
C LEU A 131 -0.91 17.91 3.05
N PRO A 132 -2.14 18.13 2.54
CA PRO A 132 -3.13 18.97 3.22
C PRO A 132 -3.45 18.53 4.67
N GLY A 133 -3.18 17.28 5.02
CA GLY A 133 -3.37 16.73 6.38
C GLY A 133 -2.17 16.91 7.32
N GLY A 134 -1.01 17.32 6.80
CA GLY A 134 0.24 17.40 7.57
C GLY A 134 1.45 16.84 6.82
N PRO A 135 2.64 16.98 7.40
CA PRO A 135 3.85 16.32 6.90
C PRO A 135 3.74 14.81 7.07
N VAL A 136 4.17 14.08 6.05
CA VAL A 136 4.17 12.61 6.03
C VAL A 136 5.50 12.08 5.53
N VAL A 137 5.80 10.83 5.86
CA VAL A 137 6.95 10.11 5.28
C VAL A 137 6.43 9.12 4.26
N LEU A 138 6.80 9.28 2.98
CA LEU A 138 6.41 8.40 1.90
C LEU A 138 7.22 7.09 1.93
N PHE A 139 6.50 5.98 1.94
CA PHE A 139 7.03 4.62 1.82
C PHE A 139 6.47 3.95 0.57
N ALA A 140 7.27 3.08 -0.05
CA ALA A 140 6.83 2.28 -1.18
C ALA A 140 7.36 0.84 -1.11
N ALA A 141 6.48 -0.10 -1.41
CA ALA A 141 6.83 -1.45 -1.80
C ALA A 141 6.64 -1.61 -3.32
N GLU A 142 7.57 -2.30 -3.97
CA GLU A 142 7.54 -2.60 -5.40
C GLU A 142 7.47 -4.13 -5.58
N PRO A 143 6.84 -4.63 -6.66
CA PRO A 143 6.79 -6.05 -6.91
C PRO A 143 8.21 -6.59 -7.15
N PRO A 144 8.52 -7.82 -6.72
CA PRO A 144 9.87 -8.38 -6.77
C PRO A 144 10.47 -8.47 -8.19
N GLY A 145 9.65 -8.44 -9.24
CA GLY A 145 10.10 -8.39 -10.64
C GLY A 145 10.58 -7.01 -11.13
N ILE A 146 10.30 -5.92 -10.41
CA ILE A 146 10.74 -4.56 -10.75
C ILE A 146 11.97 -4.16 -9.92
N ALA A 147 12.11 -4.68 -8.70
CA ALA A 147 13.21 -4.35 -7.79
C ALA A 147 14.61 -4.79 -8.29
N GLY A 148 14.68 -5.62 -9.34
CA GLY A 148 15.93 -6.11 -9.93
C GLY A 148 16.29 -5.50 -11.29
N VAL A 149 15.49 -4.59 -11.84
CA VAL A 149 15.84 -3.92 -13.11
C VAL A 149 16.69 -2.70 -12.79
N SER A 150 18.00 -2.85 -13.03
CA SER A 150 18.94 -1.73 -13.03
C SER A 150 18.39 -0.59 -13.88
N THR A 151 18.24 0.60 -13.28
CA THR A 151 17.97 1.84 -14.03
C THR A 151 19.26 2.45 -14.59
N ALA A 152 20.39 1.74 -14.54
CA ALA A 152 21.62 2.19 -15.14
C ALA A 152 21.45 2.21 -16.67
N LEU A 153 21.61 3.39 -17.24
CA LEU A 153 21.52 3.64 -18.69
C LEU A 153 22.62 2.87 -19.47
N ASP A 154 23.66 2.42 -18.77
CA ASP A 154 24.86 1.78 -19.34
C ASP A 154 24.66 0.31 -19.77
N ASP A 155 23.53 -0.32 -19.45
CA ASP A 155 23.26 -1.74 -19.78
C ASP A 155 22.36 -1.92 -21.03
N MET A 156 22.03 -0.84 -21.75
CA MET A 156 21.28 -0.94 -23.01
C MET A 156 22.21 -1.37 -24.15
N PRO A 157 21.86 -2.43 -24.93
CA PRO A 157 22.67 -2.81 -26.08
C PRO A 157 22.64 -1.68 -27.13
N HIS A 158 23.84 -1.24 -27.53
CA HIS A 158 24.05 -0.28 -28.62
C HIS A 158 23.82 -0.91 -30.00
#